data_AF-A0A965GR21-F1
#
_entry.id   AF-A0A965GR21-F1
#
_cell.length_a   1.000
_cell.length_b   1.000
_cell.length_c   1.000
_cell.angle_alpha   90.00
_cell.angle_beta   90.00
_cell.angle_gamma   90.00
#
_symmetry.space_group_name_H-M   'P 1'
#
loop_
_entity.id
_entity.type
_entity.pdbx_description
1 polymer ?
#
loop_
_entity_poly.entity_id
_entity_poly.type
_entity_poly.pdbx_seq_one_letter_code
_entity_poly.pdbx_strand_id
1 'polypeptide(L)'
;MHSHDNPPKNRVRNAWMDFLPASFDLPTNQPVGLYMPGVENLELPGYLAKGLVPRQLIGVERELDRLRGVVRSAAGIRVIAGTPLDAVNILARERIGRLSFAWADLEGSYDNHVNQILALFRVMPPDDERPACLAVTSYAARAYGLRTGLANASKFASGIDDVDQVATQIETMQQRYDVVAAMLSTRNGVKRFSHLWRELGYLWWTVIGMGLIKPREEGPGTLDLAYLHDELSPALKQIESRLKDGTGEGNLVRDRALADRLERRTVRLWPTAFRHILYYSPQHQPMQTWFLKFWKVEHADGLTMRDLLRQVWDLAVRAPLTFVSKEGMDVTINNQ
;
A
#
# COMPACT_ATOMS: atom_id res chain seq x y z
N MET A 1 -9.70 13.17 27.41
CA MET A 1 -10.29 12.76 26.12
C MET A 1 -9.63 13.62 25.06
N HIS A 2 -8.90 12.99 24.14
CA HIS A 2 -8.16 13.70 23.08
C HIS A 2 -9.16 14.33 22.10
N SER A 3 -8.87 15.51 21.56
CA SER A 3 -9.83 16.24 20.72
C SER A 3 -10.09 15.55 19.37
N HIS A 4 -9.27 14.55 19.03
CA HIS A 4 -9.37 13.75 17.81
C HIS A 4 -9.49 12.24 18.09
N ASP A 5 -10.05 11.86 19.24
CA ASP A 5 -10.31 10.45 19.53
C ASP A 5 -11.29 9.89 18.49
N ASN A 6 -10.75 9.10 17.56
CA ASN A 6 -11.49 8.45 16.49
C ASN A 6 -11.32 6.94 16.70
N PRO A 7 -12.30 6.27 17.33
CA PRO A 7 -12.21 4.86 17.67
C PRO A 7 -11.80 3.98 16.47
N PRO A 8 -12.38 4.12 15.26
CA PRO A 8 -11.89 3.39 14.10
C PRO A 8 -10.42 3.66 13.75
N LYS A 9 -9.97 4.92 13.74
CA LYS A 9 -8.56 5.24 13.45
C LYS A 9 -7.62 4.67 14.52
N ASN A 10 -8.02 4.65 15.79
CA ASN A 10 -7.24 4.03 16.85
C ASN A 10 -7.10 2.52 16.68
N ARG A 11 -8.17 1.82 16.25
CA ARG A 11 -8.08 0.39 15.92
C ARG A 11 -7.11 0.13 14.78
N VAL A 12 -7.12 0.97 13.73
CA VAL A 12 -6.16 0.87 12.63
C VAL A 12 -4.72 1.10 13.12
N ARG A 13 -4.50 2.07 14.00
CA ARG A 13 -3.18 2.30 14.63
C ARG A 13 -2.71 1.11 15.45
N ASN A 14 -3.58 0.53 16.27
CA ASN A 14 -3.24 -0.66 17.06
C ASN A 14 -2.91 -1.84 16.14
N ALA A 15 -3.74 -2.08 15.13
CA ALA A 15 -3.49 -3.12 14.15
C ALA A 15 -2.18 -2.91 13.36
N TRP A 16 -1.78 -1.66 13.13
CA TRP A 16 -0.48 -1.33 12.55
C TRP A 16 0.67 -1.66 13.51
N MET A 17 0.55 -1.28 14.78
CA MET A 17 1.55 -1.64 15.80
C MET A 17 1.68 -3.16 15.93
N ASP A 18 0.59 -3.92 15.88
CA ASP A 18 0.62 -5.38 15.92
C ASP A 18 1.24 -6.00 14.66
N PHE A 19 1.14 -5.32 13.51
CA PHE A 19 1.68 -5.79 12.24
C PHE A 19 3.21 -5.62 12.16
N LEU A 20 3.73 -4.56 12.78
CA LEU A 20 5.17 -4.29 12.92
C LEU A 20 5.87 -5.35 13.80
N PRO A 21 7.20 -5.52 13.67
CA PRO A 21 7.99 -6.35 14.60
C PRO A 21 7.73 -6.00 16.06
N ALA A 22 7.88 -6.98 16.96
CA ALA A 22 7.68 -6.79 18.40
C ALA A 22 8.65 -5.74 18.97
N SER A 23 9.90 -5.75 18.51
CA SER A 23 10.94 -4.77 18.82
C SER A 23 11.75 -4.42 17.56
N PHE A 24 12.38 -3.25 17.60
CA PHE A 24 13.38 -2.83 16.63
C PHE A 24 14.76 -2.76 17.29
N ASP A 25 15.58 -3.80 17.07
CA ASP A 25 16.95 -3.84 17.57
C ASP A 25 17.91 -3.17 16.58
N LEU A 26 17.79 -1.85 16.44
CA LEU A 26 18.54 -1.05 15.47
C LEU A 26 19.48 -0.04 16.14
N PRO A 27 20.63 0.28 15.52
CA PRO A 27 21.48 1.37 15.97
C PRO A 27 20.67 2.66 16.15
N THR A 28 20.83 3.30 17.31
CA THR A 28 20.02 4.46 17.69
C THR A 28 20.28 5.72 16.85
N ASN A 29 21.28 5.69 15.96
CA ASN A 29 21.70 6.80 15.10
C ASN A 29 21.10 6.77 13.69
N GLN A 30 20.30 5.75 13.34
CA GLN A 30 19.68 5.60 12.03
C GLN A 30 18.17 5.86 12.08
N PRO A 31 17.60 6.63 11.13
CA PRO A 31 16.16 6.65 10.92
C PRO A 31 15.62 5.28 10.55
N VAL A 32 14.59 4.83 11.27
CA VAL A 32 13.94 3.53 11.13
C VAL A 32 12.59 3.65 10.43
N GLY A 33 11.84 4.71 10.68
CA GLY A 33 10.44 4.80 10.27
C GLY A 33 10.02 6.14 9.70
N LEU A 34 9.16 6.13 8.69
CA LEU A 34 8.45 7.31 8.19
C LEU A 34 6.96 7.20 8.50
N TYR A 35 6.34 8.24 9.04
CA TYR A 35 4.88 8.28 9.24
C TYR A 35 4.37 9.72 9.24
N MET A 36 3.05 9.92 9.38
CA MET A 36 2.47 11.26 9.48
C MET A 36 1.97 11.51 10.90
N PRO A 37 2.79 12.11 11.78
CA PRO A 37 2.34 12.46 13.12
C PRO A 37 1.22 13.50 13.03
N GLY A 38 0.08 13.19 13.64
CA GLY A 38 -0.93 14.21 13.92
C GLY A 38 -0.45 15.17 15.02
N VAL A 39 -1.20 16.24 15.27
CA VAL A 39 -0.88 17.23 16.33
C VAL A 39 -0.76 16.58 17.71
N GLU A 40 -1.56 15.55 18.00
CA GLU A 40 -1.50 14.82 19.27
C GLU A 40 -0.51 13.64 19.24
N ASN A 41 0.00 13.28 18.06
CA ASN A 41 0.98 12.20 17.84
C ASN A 41 0.66 10.89 18.60
N LEU A 42 -0.56 10.39 18.44
CA LEU A 42 -1.10 9.24 19.17
C LEU A 42 -0.35 7.93 18.91
N GLU A 43 0.42 7.85 17.83
CA GLU A 43 1.20 6.68 17.43
C GLU A 43 2.54 6.57 18.18
N LEU A 44 3.08 7.69 18.70
CA LEU A 44 4.41 7.72 19.32
C LEU A 44 4.58 6.72 20.47
N PRO A 45 3.65 6.60 21.44
CA PRO A 45 3.77 5.60 22.51
C PRO A 45 3.93 4.17 22.00
N GLY A 46 3.25 3.82 20.90
CA GLY A 46 3.37 2.51 20.26
C GLY A 46 4.76 2.26 19.67
N TYR A 47 5.37 3.28 19.05
CA TYR A 47 6.75 3.18 18.56
C TYR A 47 7.76 3.08 19.70
N LEU A 48 7.58 3.84 20.79
CA LEU A 48 8.44 3.77 21.97
C LEU A 48 8.38 2.38 22.64
N ALA A 49 7.19 1.77 22.71
CA ALA A 49 7.01 0.42 23.23
C ALA A 49 7.72 -0.66 22.40
N LYS A 50 8.03 -0.37 21.13
CA LYS A 50 8.83 -1.22 20.24
C LYS A 50 10.34 -0.94 20.31
N GLY A 51 10.79 -0.12 21.26
CA GLY A 51 12.20 0.19 21.48
C GLY A 51 12.76 1.31 20.61
N LEU A 52 11.92 2.00 19.83
CA LEU A 52 12.36 3.14 19.03
C LEU A 52 12.49 4.40 19.87
N VAL A 53 13.45 5.25 19.52
CA VAL A 53 13.54 6.61 20.06
C VAL A 53 13.07 7.66 19.04
N PRO A 54 12.56 8.83 19.45
CA PRO A 54 12.01 9.84 18.54
C PRO A 54 12.93 10.22 17.36
N ARG A 55 14.25 10.30 17.59
CA ARG A 55 15.22 10.63 16.53
C ARG A 55 15.33 9.57 15.41
N GLN A 56 14.84 8.36 15.64
CA GLN A 56 14.76 7.29 14.65
C GLN A 56 13.47 7.39 13.81
N LEU A 57 12.59 8.33 14.09
CA LEU A 57 11.35 8.53 13.37
C LEU A 57 11.43 9.78 12.51
N ILE A 58 10.77 9.72 11.35
CA ILE A 58 10.59 10.83 10.44
C ILE A 58 9.09 11.07 10.27
N GLY A 59 8.66 12.25 10.66
CA GLY A 59 7.30 12.73 10.46
C GLY A 59 7.14 13.44 9.12
N VAL A 60 5.97 13.32 8.51
CA VAL A 60 5.56 14.10 7.34
C VAL A 60 4.26 14.81 7.66
N GLU A 61 4.22 16.14 7.48
CA GLU A 61 2.99 16.93 7.59
C GLU A 61 2.82 17.78 6.34
N ARG A 62 1.69 17.56 5.68
CA ARG A 62 1.27 18.16 4.42
C ARG A 62 0.60 19.50 4.63
N GLU A 63 -0.22 19.60 5.67
CA GLU A 63 -1.00 20.78 5.97
C GLU A 63 -0.12 21.79 6.72
N LEU A 64 0.34 22.82 5.99
CA LEU A 64 1.23 23.85 6.55
C LEU A 64 0.63 24.55 7.78
N ASP A 65 -0.69 24.69 7.82
CA ASP A 65 -1.40 25.28 8.96
C ASP A 65 -1.32 24.40 10.22
N ARG A 66 -1.18 23.08 10.07
CA ARG A 66 -1.02 22.13 11.19
C ARG A 66 0.45 21.90 11.55
N LEU A 67 1.37 22.11 10.62
CA LEU A 67 2.80 21.84 10.77
C LEU A 67 3.39 22.39 12.07
N ARG A 68 3.04 23.63 12.46
CA ARG A 68 3.53 24.22 13.72
C ARG A 68 3.09 23.43 14.95
N GLY A 69 1.85 22.95 14.96
CA GLY A 69 1.32 22.10 16.04
C GLY A 69 2.03 20.75 16.09
N VAL A 70 2.18 20.11 14.92
CA VAL A 70 2.87 18.82 14.79
C VAL A 70 4.33 18.91 15.26
N VAL A 71 5.07 19.94 14.84
CA VAL A 71 6.47 20.13 15.26
C VAL A 71 6.60 20.33 16.77
N ARG A 72 5.68 21.06 17.40
CA ARG A 72 5.68 21.25 18.86
C ARG A 72 5.45 19.93 19.61
N SER A 73 4.62 19.05 19.08
CA SER A 73 4.29 17.74 19.66
C SER A 73 5.18 16.60 19.15
N ALA A 74 6.16 16.89 18.30
CA ALA A 74 7.01 15.90 17.67
C ALA A 74 7.96 15.21 18.66
N ALA A 75 8.17 15.74 19.87
CA ALA A 75 8.99 15.12 20.91
C ALA A 75 10.39 14.69 20.44
N GLY A 76 11.01 15.48 19.55
CA GLY A 76 12.34 15.19 18.96
C GLY A 76 12.31 14.39 17.65
N ILE A 77 11.13 14.05 17.14
CA ILE A 77 10.95 13.51 15.78
C ILE A 77 11.29 14.60 14.77
N ARG A 78 12.01 14.23 13.73
CA ARG A 78 12.24 15.10 12.59
C ARG A 78 10.98 15.19 11.74
N VAL A 79 10.40 16.37 11.59
CA VAL A 79 9.20 16.57 10.75
C VAL A 79 9.57 17.28 9.45
N ILE A 80 9.16 16.69 8.33
CA ILE A 80 9.32 17.24 6.99
C ILE A 80 7.98 17.82 6.53
N ALA A 81 7.98 19.06 6.07
CA ALA A 81 6.81 19.69 5.45
C ALA A 81 6.61 19.15 4.03
N GLY A 82 5.39 18.74 3.69
CA GLY A 82 5.01 18.30 2.36
C GLY A 82 4.40 16.89 2.34
N THR A 83 4.50 16.23 1.19
CA THR A 83 3.99 14.89 0.95
C THR A 83 5.04 13.81 1.26
N PRO A 84 4.65 12.53 1.35
CA PRO A 84 5.61 11.43 1.42
C PRO A 84 6.65 11.44 0.29
N LEU A 85 6.28 11.91 -0.91
CA LEU A 85 7.22 12.06 -2.02
C LEU A 85 8.29 13.13 -1.73
N ASP A 86 7.90 14.25 -1.11
CA ASP A 86 8.83 15.31 -0.72
C ASP A 86 9.83 14.82 0.34
N ALA A 87 9.32 14.06 1.32
CA ALA A 87 10.15 13.40 2.30
C ALA A 87 11.16 12.45 1.63
N VAL A 88 10.70 11.55 0.76
CA VAL A 88 11.59 10.66 -0.01
C VAL A 88 12.66 11.43 -0.78
N ASN A 89 12.31 12.55 -1.41
CA ASN A 89 13.27 13.38 -2.14
C ASN A 89 14.29 14.06 -1.22
N ILE A 90 13.92 14.42 0.00
CA ILE A 90 14.84 14.95 1.02
C ILE A 90 15.77 13.84 1.53
N LEU A 91 15.22 12.69 1.90
CA LEU A 91 15.99 11.52 2.35
C LEU A 91 16.99 11.08 1.28
N ALA A 92 16.57 11.07 0.02
CA ALA A 92 17.44 10.80 -1.12
C ALA A 92 18.63 11.76 -1.21
N ARG A 93 18.38 13.07 -1.08
CA ARG A 93 19.41 14.12 -1.12
C ARG A 93 20.41 13.98 0.03
N GLU A 94 19.92 13.58 1.19
CA GLU A 94 20.71 13.37 2.41
C GLU A 94 21.32 11.98 2.51
N ARG A 95 21.11 11.13 1.50
CA ARG A 95 21.56 9.72 1.46
C ARG A 95 21.01 8.88 2.61
N ILE A 96 19.87 9.28 3.18
CA ILE A 96 19.11 8.46 4.12
C ILE A 96 18.27 7.50 3.29
N GLY A 97 18.60 6.21 3.34
CA GLY A 97 17.82 5.16 2.72
C GLY A 97 17.91 3.89 3.54
N ARG A 98 16.84 3.07 3.48
CA ARG A 98 16.56 1.91 4.34
C ARG A 98 15.84 2.28 5.64
N LEU A 99 14.60 2.71 5.45
CA LEU A 99 13.60 2.69 6.51
C LEU A 99 13.03 1.27 6.62
N SER A 100 12.88 0.77 7.85
CA SER A 100 12.23 -0.51 8.13
C SER A 100 10.72 -0.44 8.01
N PHE A 101 10.13 0.76 8.13
CA PHE A 101 8.72 0.94 7.86
C PHE A 101 8.34 2.32 7.33
N ALA A 102 7.20 2.39 6.64
CA ALA A 102 6.51 3.65 6.41
C ALA A 102 4.99 3.53 6.50
N TRP A 103 4.34 4.59 6.96
CA TRP A 103 2.89 4.78 6.89
C TRP A 103 2.57 6.08 6.16
N ALA A 104 1.83 5.98 5.05
CA ALA A 104 1.29 7.12 4.33
C ALA A 104 -0.25 7.10 4.19
N ASP A 105 -0.86 8.28 4.26
CA ASP A 105 -2.27 8.54 3.99
C ASP A 105 -2.30 9.25 2.65
N LEU A 106 -2.82 8.55 1.65
CA LEU A 106 -2.84 9.03 0.28
C LEU A 106 -4.05 9.94 0.08
N GLU A 107 -3.75 11.20 -0.21
CA GLU A 107 -4.74 12.15 -0.67
C GLU A 107 -4.24 12.96 -1.88
N GLY A 108 -5.15 13.24 -2.81
CA GLY A 108 -4.88 13.95 -4.06
C GLY A 108 -5.44 13.20 -5.26
N SER A 109 -4.82 13.40 -6.42
CA SER A 109 -5.14 12.68 -7.67
C SER A 109 -4.53 11.27 -7.70
N TYR A 110 -5.00 10.46 -8.65
CA TYR A 110 -4.46 9.11 -8.90
C TYR A 110 -2.94 9.13 -9.14
N ASP A 111 -2.44 9.98 -10.03
CA ASP A 111 -1.01 10.05 -10.35
C ASP A 111 -0.18 10.41 -9.12
N ASN A 112 -0.71 11.28 -8.26
CA ASN A 112 -0.07 11.62 -6.99
C ASN A 112 0.02 10.40 -6.05
N HIS A 113 -1.03 9.59 -5.97
CA HIS A 113 -1.04 8.36 -5.17
C HIS A 113 -0.01 7.34 -5.69
N VAL A 114 0.02 7.11 -7.01
CA VAL A 114 0.97 6.18 -7.64
C VAL A 114 2.41 6.61 -7.37
N ASN A 115 2.72 7.89 -7.61
CA ASN A 115 4.05 8.43 -7.39
C ASN A 115 4.49 8.32 -5.92
N GLN A 116 3.58 8.54 -4.97
CA GLN A 116 3.88 8.38 -3.54
C GLN A 116 4.13 6.91 -3.16
N ILE A 117 3.31 5.97 -3.63
CA ILE A 117 3.52 4.53 -3.37
C ILE A 117 4.90 4.09 -3.90
N LEU A 118 5.20 4.42 -5.15
CA LEU A 118 6.48 4.05 -5.78
C LEU A 118 7.68 4.73 -5.09
N ALA A 119 7.51 5.98 -4.64
CA ALA A 119 8.54 6.68 -3.88
C ALA A 119 8.82 6.03 -2.53
N LEU A 120 7.79 5.58 -1.81
CA LEU A 120 7.95 4.92 -0.52
C LEU A 120 8.77 3.63 -0.66
N PHE A 121 8.48 2.79 -1.65
CA PHE A 121 9.26 1.57 -1.85
C PHE A 121 10.74 1.85 -2.12
N ARG A 122 11.11 3.02 -2.66
CA ARG A 122 12.52 3.39 -2.87
C ARG A 122 13.26 3.65 -1.56
N VAL A 123 12.61 4.11 -0.51
CA VAL A 123 13.25 4.37 0.80
C VAL A 123 13.11 3.22 1.79
N MET A 124 12.28 2.22 1.47
CA MET A 124 12.06 1.02 2.31
C MET A 124 12.56 -0.31 1.70
N PRO A 125 13.63 -0.38 0.88
CA PRO A 125 14.14 -1.70 0.55
C PRO A 125 14.67 -2.35 1.84
N PRO A 126 14.20 -3.56 2.21
CA PRO A 126 14.67 -4.29 3.37
C PRO A 126 16.17 -4.61 3.26
N ASP A 127 16.78 -4.83 4.42
CA ASP A 127 18.09 -5.48 4.52
C ASP A 127 17.95 -7.01 4.53
N ASP A 128 19.05 -7.73 4.61
CA ASP A 128 19.07 -9.20 4.55
C ASP A 128 18.57 -9.86 5.84
N GLU A 129 18.45 -9.10 6.93
CA GLU A 129 18.10 -9.62 8.25
C GLU A 129 16.64 -9.38 8.61
N ARG A 130 15.98 -8.40 7.98
CA ARG A 130 14.69 -7.89 8.45
C ARG A 130 13.71 -7.53 7.32
N PRO A 131 12.40 -7.69 7.58
CA PRO A 131 11.40 -7.25 6.64
C PRO A 131 11.19 -5.74 6.70
N ALA A 132 10.79 -5.17 5.58
CA ALA A 132 10.20 -3.85 5.51
C ALA A 132 8.67 -3.94 5.65
N CYS A 133 8.07 -2.95 6.30
CA CYS A 133 6.62 -2.86 6.52
C CYS A 133 6.06 -1.56 5.93
N LEU A 134 5.02 -1.67 5.11
CA LEU A 134 4.36 -0.53 4.49
C LEU A 134 2.88 -0.49 4.88
N ALA A 135 2.43 0.65 5.40
CA ALA A 135 1.03 1.00 5.58
C ALA A 135 0.60 2.11 4.61
N VAL A 136 -0.48 1.87 3.88
CA VAL A 136 -1.05 2.85 2.95
C VAL A 136 -2.54 2.97 3.19
N THR A 137 -3.01 4.19 3.48
CA THR A 137 -4.43 4.51 3.62
C THR A 137 -4.93 5.27 2.39
N SER A 138 -6.15 4.99 1.92
CA SER A 138 -6.81 5.73 0.84
C SER A 138 -8.28 6.04 1.15
N TYR A 139 -8.73 7.25 0.80
CA TYR A 139 -10.11 7.73 0.90
C TYR A 139 -10.96 7.23 -0.30
N ALA A 140 -12.16 6.71 -0.07
CA ALA A 140 -13.00 6.10 -1.11
C ALA A 140 -13.69 7.12 -2.02
N ALA A 141 -13.86 8.36 -1.54
CA ALA A 141 -14.52 9.43 -2.28
C ALA A 141 -13.63 10.12 -3.34
N ARG A 142 -12.33 9.77 -3.46
CA ARG A 142 -11.39 10.42 -4.40
C ARG A 142 -10.79 9.44 -5.44
N ALA A 143 -10.81 9.90 -6.70
CA ALA A 143 -10.20 9.41 -7.95
C ALA A 143 -10.46 7.94 -8.41
N TYR A 144 -11.73 7.51 -8.38
CA TYR A 144 -12.34 6.45 -9.22
C TYR A 144 -11.60 5.10 -9.36
N GLY A 145 -11.39 4.42 -8.22
CA GLY A 145 -11.07 2.99 -8.15
C GLY A 145 -9.69 2.59 -8.67
N LEU A 146 -8.63 3.32 -8.27
CA LEU A 146 -7.23 3.21 -8.75
C LEU A 146 -7.12 2.71 -10.21
N ARG A 147 -7.38 3.59 -11.17
CA ARG A 147 -8.55 3.57 -12.07
C ARG A 147 -8.24 2.64 -13.25
N THR A 148 -8.98 1.59 -13.62
CA THR A 148 -10.26 1.01 -13.27
C THR A 148 -9.99 -0.45 -12.89
N GLY A 149 -10.38 -0.90 -11.70
CA GLY A 149 -9.97 -2.20 -11.16
C GLY A 149 -10.14 -3.42 -12.08
N LEU A 150 -11.06 -3.40 -13.06
CA LEU A 150 -11.15 -4.42 -14.11
C LEU A 150 -9.89 -4.51 -14.99
N ALA A 151 -9.26 -3.39 -15.32
CA ALA A 151 -7.99 -3.36 -16.03
C ALA A 151 -6.87 -3.96 -15.16
N ASN A 152 -6.88 -3.69 -13.85
CA ASN A 152 -5.90 -4.31 -12.94
C ASN A 152 -6.14 -5.81 -12.78
N ALA A 153 -7.40 -6.25 -12.64
CA ALA A 153 -7.78 -7.65 -12.66
C ALA A 153 -7.35 -8.35 -13.97
N SER A 154 -7.49 -7.68 -15.11
CA SER A 154 -7.00 -8.17 -16.41
C SER A 154 -5.48 -8.32 -16.46
N LYS A 155 -4.72 -7.46 -15.76
CA LYS A 155 -3.26 -7.63 -15.61
C LYS A 155 -2.93 -8.89 -14.80
N PHE A 156 -3.68 -9.17 -13.74
CA PHE A 156 -3.54 -10.42 -12.98
C PHE A 156 -3.92 -11.65 -13.82
N ALA A 157 -5.06 -11.61 -14.52
CA ALA A 157 -5.50 -12.66 -15.44
C ALA A 157 -4.52 -12.94 -16.59
N SER A 158 -3.73 -11.93 -16.97
CA SER A 158 -2.67 -12.08 -17.96
C SER A 158 -1.46 -12.81 -17.38
N GLY A 159 -1.08 -12.51 -16.13
CA GLY A 159 0.08 -13.10 -15.46
C GLY A 159 -0.17 -14.48 -14.81
N ILE A 160 -1.41 -14.79 -14.44
CA ILE A 160 -1.80 -16.07 -13.83
C ILE A 160 -2.25 -17.05 -14.93
N ASP A 161 -1.86 -18.32 -14.81
CA ASP A 161 -2.10 -19.33 -15.86
C ASP A 161 -3.59 -19.66 -16.03
N ASP A 162 -4.30 -19.81 -14.91
CA ASP A 162 -5.72 -20.12 -14.83
C ASP A 162 -6.56 -18.84 -14.69
N VAL A 163 -7.26 -18.47 -15.77
CA VAL A 163 -8.10 -17.27 -15.81
C VAL A 163 -9.43 -17.45 -15.07
N ASP A 164 -9.96 -18.68 -15.08
CA ASP A 164 -11.23 -19.00 -14.45
C ASP A 164 -11.06 -18.94 -12.93
N GLN A 165 -9.91 -19.42 -12.43
CA GLN A 165 -9.52 -19.24 -11.03
C GLN A 165 -9.52 -17.75 -10.63
N VAL A 166 -8.91 -16.88 -11.43
CA VAL A 166 -8.87 -15.44 -11.15
C VAL A 166 -10.28 -14.84 -11.13
N ALA A 167 -11.14 -15.21 -12.08
CA ALA A 167 -12.52 -14.75 -12.13
C ALA A 167 -13.30 -15.19 -10.88
N THR A 168 -13.26 -16.48 -10.52
CA THR A 168 -13.91 -17.01 -9.31
C THR A 168 -13.41 -16.32 -8.05
N GLN A 169 -12.09 -16.09 -7.91
CA GLN A 169 -11.53 -15.41 -6.75
C GLN A 169 -11.98 -13.94 -6.66
N ILE A 170 -12.13 -13.25 -7.80
CA ILE A 170 -12.71 -11.90 -7.84
C ILE A 170 -14.16 -11.92 -7.36
N GLU A 171 -14.97 -12.89 -7.78
CA GLU A 171 -16.36 -13.04 -7.31
C GLU A 171 -16.41 -13.28 -5.79
N THR A 172 -15.54 -14.14 -5.25
CA THR A 172 -15.41 -14.33 -3.79
C THR A 172 -14.99 -13.04 -3.09
N MET A 173 -14.06 -12.27 -3.64
CA MET A 173 -13.71 -10.96 -3.11
C MET A 173 -14.93 -10.01 -3.13
N GLN A 174 -15.66 -9.95 -4.24
CA GLN A 174 -16.85 -9.10 -4.39
C GLN A 174 -17.89 -9.39 -3.31
N GLN A 175 -18.17 -10.66 -3.01
CA GLN A 175 -19.09 -11.06 -1.96
C GLN A 175 -18.69 -10.49 -0.59
N ARG A 176 -17.40 -10.56 -0.23
CA ARG A 176 -16.89 -9.97 1.03
C ARG A 176 -17.10 -8.46 1.10
N TYR A 177 -16.84 -7.76 -0.01
CA TYR A 177 -17.04 -6.32 -0.09
C TYR A 177 -18.53 -5.94 -0.09
N ASP A 178 -19.42 -6.76 -0.64
CA ASP A 178 -20.87 -6.57 -0.57
C ASP A 178 -21.39 -6.72 0.87
N VAL A 179 -20.88 -7.68 1.65
CA VAL A 179 -21.19 -7.82 3.08
C VAL A 179 -20.81 -6.55 3.84
N VAL A 180 -19.59 -6.03 3.61
CA VAL A 180 -19.19 -4.75 4.23
C VAL A 180 -20.12 -3.63 3.77
N ALA A 181 -20.37 -3.50 2.46
CA ALA A 181 -21.23 -2.45 1.92
C ALA A 181 -22.65 -2.46 2.52
N ALA A 182 -23.22 -3.63 2.80
CA ALA A 182 -24.49 -3.76 3.51
C ALA A 182 -24.40 -3.25 4.96
N MET A 183 -23.29 -3.53 5.67
CA MET A 183 -23.02 -2.99 7.02
C MET A 183 -22.78 -1.47 7.02
N LEU A 184 -22.28 -0.91 5.92
CA LEU A 184 -21.94 0.50 5.78
C LEU A 184 -23.18 1.43 5.73
N SER A 185 -24.41 0.92 5.60
CA SER A 185 -25.66 1.71 5.50
C SER A 185 -25.50 2.94 4.61
N THR A 186 -24.99 2.74 3.39
CA THR A 186 -24.52 3.82 2.50
C THR A 186 -25.64 4.82 2.18
N ARG A 187 -25.75 5.88 2.98
CA ARG A 187 -26.69 6.99 2.74
C ARG A 187 -26.29 7.87 1.55
N ASN A 188 -25.08 7.75 0.99
CA ASN A 188 -24.59 8.65 -0.05
C ASN A 188 -23.62 7.98 -1.05
N GLY A 189 -24.04 7.76 -2.30
CA GLY A 189 -23.21 7.85 -3.52
C GLY A 189 -21.97 6.94 -3.71
N VAL A 190 -21.61 6.06 -2.79
CA VAL A 190 -20.47 5.13 -2.95
C VAL A 190 -20.85 4.04 -3.95
N LYS A 191 -20.11 3.94 -5.07
CA LYS A 191 -20.34 2.89 -6.07
C LYS A 191 -20.07 1.50 -5.46
N ARG A 192 -20.95 0.54 -5.76
CA ARG A 192 -20.77 -0.89 -5.47
C ARG A 192 -19.39 -1.32 -5.97
N PHE A 193 -18.61 -2.00 -5.13
CA PHE A 193 -17.23 -2.46 -5.38
C PHE A 193 -16.12 -1.40 -5.47
N SER A 194 -16.36 -0.13 -5.15
CA SER A 194 -15.29 0.90 -5.16
C SER A 194 -14.07 0.54 -4.30
N HIS A 195 -14.28 -0.15 -3.16
CA HIS A 195 -13.20 -0.63 -2.31
C HIS A 195 -12.39 -1.75 -2.96
N LEU A 196 -13.05 -2.76 -3.55
CA LEU A 196 -12.40 -3.83 -4.30
C LEU A 196 -11.56 -3.28 -5.47
N TRP A 197 -12.10 -2.32 -6.24
CA TRP A 197 -11.37 -1.76 -7.37
C TRP A 197 -10.10 -1.01 -6.96
N ARG A 198 -10.13 -0.34 -5.79
CA ARG A 198 -8.93 0.28 -5.23
C ARG A 198 -7.93 -0.76 -4.76
N GLU A 199 -8.39 -1.83 -4.11
CA GLU A 199 -7.52 -2.92 -3.70
C GLU A 199 -6.74 -3.48 -4.90
N LEU A 200 -7.45 -3.83 -5.98
CA LEU A 200 -6.82 -4.35 -7.20
C LEU A 200 -5.80 -3.39 -7.80
N GLY A 201 -6.06 -2.08 -7.72
CA GLY A 201 -5.06 -1.07 -8.09
C GLY A 201 -3.85 -1.03 -7.15
N TYR A 202 -4.06 -1.07 -5.84
CA TYR A 202 -2.98 -1.11 -4.86
C TYR A 202 -2.10 -2.34 -5.06
N LEU A 203 -2.70 -3.52 -5.24
CA LEU A 203 -1.99 -4.78 -5.50
C LEU A 203 -1.10 -4.67 -6.75
N TRP A 204 -1.63 -4.11 -7.85
CA TRP A 204 -0.84 -3.87 -9.05
C TRP A 204 0.35 -2.95 -8.79
N TRP A 205 0.15 -1.85 -8.06
CA TRP A 205 1.23 -0.92 -7.74
C TRP A 205 2.26 -1.49 -6.75
N THR A 206 1.88 -2.44 -5.91
CA THR A 206 2.81 -3.26 -5.14
C THR A 206 3.68 -4.13 -6.04
N VAL A 207 3.09 -4.80 -7.05
CA VAL A 207 3.85 -5.58 -8.04
C VAL A 207 4.85 -4.68 -8.79
N ILE A 208 4.43 -3.50 -9.25
CA ILE A 208 5.30 -2.54 -9.92
C ILE A 208 6.42 -2.04 -8.98
N GLY A 209 6.07 -1.62 -7.77
CA GLY A 209 7.03 -1.12 -6.79
C GLY A 209 8.10 -2.15 -6.49
N MET A 210 7.70 -3.37 -6.14
CA MET A 210 8.63 -4.43 -5.76
C MET A 210 9.41 -5.02 -6.95
N GLY A 211 8.79 -5.13 -8.13
CA GLY A 211 9.40 -5.73 -9.32
C GLY A 211 10.37 -4.81 -10.06
N LEU A 212 10.21 -3.49 -9.94
CA LEU A 212 11.02 -2.52 -10.68
C LEU A 212 12.07 -1.81 -9.84
N ILE A 213 11.99 -1.89 -8.50
CA ILE A 213 12.99 -1.28 -7.64
C ILE A 213 14.24 -2.14 -7.59
N LYS A 214 15.37 -1.48 -7.84
CA LYS A 214 16.71 -2.02 -7.60
C LYS A 214 17.17 -1.50 -6.22
N PRO A 215 17.22 -2.37 -5.19
CA PRO A 215 17.76 -2.00 -3.88
C PRO A 215 19.21 -1.51 -4.03
N ARG A 216 19.61 -0.56 -3.19
CA ARG A 216 20.99 -0.07 -3.10
C ARG A 216 21.55 -0.37 -1.72
N GLU A 217 22.88 -0.45 -1.64
CA GLU A 217 23.60 -0.55 -0.37
C GLU A 217 23.40 0.69 0.48
N GLU A 218 23.55 1.86 -0.14
CA GLU A 218 23.34 3.15 0.51
C GLU A 218 22.29 3.99 -0.22
N GLY A 219 21.51 4.74 0.57
CA GLY A 219 20.48 5.63 0.05
C GLY A 219 19.27 4.92 -0.55
N PRO A 220 18.37 5.66 -1.23
CA PRO A 220 17.16 5.11 -1.79
C PRO A 220 17.44 4.23 -3.01
N GLY A 221 16.64 3.19 -3.16
CA GLY A 221 16.58 2.36 -4.37
C GLY A 221 16.21 3.17 -5.62
N THR A 222 16.57 2.60 -6.76
CA THR A 222 16.27 3.18 -8.08
C THR A 222 15.11 2.44 -8.72
N LEU A 223 14.13 3.19 -9.21
CA LEU A 223 13.02 2.65 -9.97
C LEU A 223 13.42 2.52 -11.46
N ASP A 224 13.27 1.33 -12.02
CA ASP A 224 13.58 1.06 -13.43
C ASP A 224 12.46 1.57 -14.36
N LEU A 225 12.45 2.89 -14.60
CA LEU A 225 11.46 3.55 -15.45
C LEU A 225 11.56 3.13 -16.92
N ALA A 226 12.76 2.80 -17.40
CA ALA A 226 12.93 2.31 -18.78
C ALA A 226 12.14 1.02 -18.99
N TYR A 227 12.28 0.05 -18.08
CA TYR A 227 11.48 -1.18 -18.15
C TYR A 227 9.97 -0.92 -18.05
N LEU A 228 9.53 0.01 -17.19
CA LEU A 228 8.11 0.38 -17.10
C LEU A 228 7.58 0.95 -18.42
N HIS A 229 8.34 1.86 -19.05
CA HIS A 229 7.89 2.59 -20.25
C HIS A 229 8.06 1.79 -21.54
N ASP A 230 9.16 1.07 -21.70
CA ASP A 230 9.53 0.41 -22.95
C ASP A 230 8.97 -1.02 -23.00
N GLU A 231 8.96 -1.73 -21.87
CA GLU A 231 8.49 -3.12 -21.80
C GLU A 231 7.03 -3.21 -21.32
N LEU A 232 6.69 -2.67 -20.14
CA LEU A 232 5.35 -2.92 -19.59
C LEU A 232 4.27 -2.07 -20.27
N SER A 233 4.48 -0.77 -20.41
CA SER A 233 3.46 0.18 -20.87
C SER A 233 2.78 -0.17 -22.20
N PRO A 234 3.48 -0.72 -23.23
CA PRO A 234 2.80 -1.13 -24.46
C PRO A 234 1.75 -2.23 -24.25
N ALA A 235 2.04 -3.26 -23.44
CA ALA A 235 1.08 -4.33 -23.15
C ALA A 235 -0.09 -3.81 -22.29
N LEU A 236 0.20 -2.93 -21.33
CA LEU A 236 -0.85 -2.31 -20.52
C LEU A 236 -1.83 -1.48 -21.36
N LYS A 237 -1.33 -0.73 -22.35
CA LYS A 237 -2.17 0.01 -23.30
C LYS A 237 -3.04 -0.92 -24.17
N GLN A 238 -2.54 -2.10 -24.54
CA GLN A 238 -3.33 -3.08 -25.30
C GLN A 238 -4.50 -3.64 -24.47
N ILE A 239 -4.27 -3.98 -23.20
CA ILE A 239 -5.33 -4.37 -22.26
C ILE A 239 -6.40 -3.27 -22.16
N GLU A 240 -5.96 -2.02 -21.98
CA GLU A 240 -6.88 -0.88 -21.88
C GLU A 240 -7.67 -0.62 -23.17
N SER A 241 -7.06 -0.79 -24.35
CA SER A 241 -7.78 -0.68 -25.64
C SER A 241 -8.84 -1.76 -25.77
N ARG A 242 -8.48 -3.02 -25.53
CA ARG A 242 -9.41 -4.17 -25.66
C ARG A 242 -10.58 -4.08 -24.69
N LEU A 243 -10.37 -3.53 -23.50
CA LEU A 243 -11.45 -3.26 -22.54
C LEU A 243 -12.38 -2.13 -22.99
N LYS A 244 -11.95 -1.22 -23.87
CA LYS A 244 -12.78 -0.16 -24.46
C LYS A 244 -13.51 -0.61 -25.71
N ASP A 245 -12.90 -1.50 -26.51
CA ASP A 245 -13.42 -1.96 -27.80
C ASP A 245 -14.45 -3.10 -27.65
N GLY A 246 -14.48 -3.79 -26.50
CA GLY A 246 -15.45 -4.83 -26.20
C GLY A 246 -16.80 -4.28 -25.72
N THR A 247 -17.89 -4.80 -26.28
CA THR A 247 -19.27 -4.67 -25.80
C THR A 247 -19.32 -4.91 -24.29
N GLY A 248 -19.51 -3.83 -23.52
CA GLY A 248 -19.33 -3.84 -22.08
C GLY A 248 -20.29 -4.79 -21.37
N GLU A 249 -19.74 -5.84 -20.77
CA GLU A 249 -20.15 -6.44 -19.50
C GLU A 249 -19.12 -7.51 -19.07
N GLY A 250 -18.46 -7.31 -17.93
CA GLY A 250 -17.91 -8.38 -17.07
C GLY A 250 -16.60 -9.10 -17.44
N ASN A 251 -16.21 -9.24 -18.71
CA ASN A 251 -15.16 -10.21 -19.06
C ASN A 251 -13.71 -9.69 -18.91
N LEU A 252 -12.85 -10.48 -18.24
CA LEU A 252 -11.42 -10.22 -18.10
C LEU A 252 -10.69 -10.38 -19.43
N VAL A 253 -9.69 -9.52 -19.68
CA VAL A 253 -8.85 -9.58 -20.88
C VAL A 253 -7.47 -10.15 -20.52
N ARG A 254 -6.98 -11.11 -21.33
CA ARG A 254 -5.62 -11.65 -21.22
C ARG A 254 -4.70 -11.10 -22.29
N ASP A 255 -3.47 -10.77 -21.88
CA ASP A 255 -2.38 -10.35 -22.76
C ASP A 255 -1.15 -11.23 -22.55
N ARG A 256 -0.80 -12.04 -23.57
CA ARG A 256 0.35 -12.95 -23.50
C ARG A 256 1.68 -12.20 -23.47
N ALA A 257 1.77 -11.04 -24.14
CA ALA A 257 2.99 -10.25 -24.15
C ALA A 257 3.30 -9.69 -22.76
N LEU A 258 2.28 -9.34 -21.97
CA LEU A 258 2.48 -8.98 -20.56
C LEU A 258 3.08 -10.15 -19.77
N ALA A 259 2.54 -11.36 -19.91
CA ALA A 259 3.06 -12.55 -19.21
C ALA A 259 4.53 -12.82 -19.54
N ASP A 260 4.88 -12.84 -20.83
CA ASP A 260 6.24 -13.08 -21.31
C ASP A 260 7.23 -12.03 -20.80
N ARG A 261 6.80 -10.76 -20.72
CA ARG A 261 7.64 -9.69 -20.17
C ARG A 261 7.84 -9.88 -18.68
N LEU A 262 6.79 -10.14 -17.92
CA LEU A 262 6.89 -10.36 -16.47
C LEU A 262 7.82 -11.55 -16.13
N GLU A 263 7.80 -12.61 -16.93
CA GLU A 263 8.67 -13.79 -16.79
C GLU A 263 10.16 -13.45 -16.98
N ARG A 264 10.50 -12.53 -17.89
CA ARG A 264 11.91 -12.17 -18.17
C ARG A 264 12.55 -11.29 -17.09
N ARG A 265 11.76 -10.74 -16.16
CA ARG A 265 12.24 -9.81 -15.14
C ARG A 265 12.41 -10.52 -13.81
N THR A 266 13.65 -10.70 -13.36
CA THR A 266 13.95 -11.17 -12.01
C THR A 266 13.61 -10.12 -10.96
N VAL A 267 13.11 -10.53 -9.81
CA VAL A 267 12.79 -9.64 -8.68
C VAL A 267 13.72 -9.87 -7.50
N ARG A 268 13.88 -8.83 -6.66
CA ARG A 268 14.71 -8.87 -5.44
C ARG A 268 13.94 -8.65 -4.15
N LEU A 269 12.63 -8.39 -4.26
CA LEU A 269 11.75 -8.08 -3.15
C LEU A 269 10.59 -9.06 -3.17
N TRP A 270 10.30 -9.67 -2.02
CA TRP A 270 9.29 -10.72 -1.89
C TRP A 270 8.28 -10.44 -0.78
N PRO A 271 6.97 -10.40 -1.07
CA PRO A 271 5.96 -10.10 -0.07
C PRO A 271 5.58 -11.36 0.72
N THR A 272 5.45 -11.22 2.03
CA THR A 272 5.20 -12.35 2.95
C THR A 272 3.95 -12.19 3.80
N ALA A 273 3.42 -10.97 3.95
CA ALA A 273 2.16 -10.76 4.65
C ALA A 273 1.40 -9.57 4.09
N PHE A 274 0.07 -9.70 4.09
CA PHE A 274 -0.86 -8.66 3.67
C PHE A 274 -2.04 -8.61 4.64
N ARG A 275 -2.47 -7.41 5.01
CA ARG A 275 -3.70 -7.16 5.78
C ARG A 275 -4.41 -5.95 5.17
N HIS A 276 -5.72 -5.96 5.19
CA HIS A 276 -6.54 -4.86 4.69
C HIS A 276 -7.70 -4.55 5.64
N ILE A 277 -7.91 -3.27 5.91
CA ILE A 277 -8.89 -2.78 6.88
C ILE A 277 -9.73 -1.69 6.25
N LEU A 278 -11.06 -1.80 6.39
CA LEU A 278 -12.05 -0.80 6.00
C LEU A 278 -12.59 -0.09 7.24
N TYR A 279 -12.72 1.24 7.17
CA TYR A 279 -13.26 2.04 8.28
C TYR A 279 -13.76 3.39 7.78
N TYR A 280 -14.25 4.26 8.67
CA TYR A 280 -14.65 5.62 8.33
C TYR A 280 -13.72 6.68 8.91
N SER A 281 -13.49 7.74 8.14
CA SER A 281 -12.91 8.98 8.65
C SER A 281 -13.87 9.64 9.65
N PRO A 282 -13.41 10.60 10.48
CA PRO A 282 -14.30 11.38 11.36
C PRO A 282 -15.41 12.10 10.61
N GLN A 283 -15.18 12.46 9.34
CA GLN A 283 -16.16 13.10 8.46
C GLN A 283 -17.02 12.08 7.69
N HIS A 284 -17.09 10.83 8.17
CA HIS A 284 -17.87 9.73 7.58
C HIS A 284 -17.48 9.39 6.14
N GLN A 285 -16.23 9.61 5.74
CA GLN A 285 -15.73 9.17 4.44
C GLN A 285 -15.20 7.74 4.56
N PRO A 286 -15.52 6.82 3.62
CA PRO A 286 -14.99 5.46 3.70
C PRO A 286 -13.49 5.47 3.44
N MET A 287 -12.76 4.68 4.22
CA MET A 287 -11.31 4.55 4.21
C MET A 287 -10.93 3.10 4.00
N GLN A 288 -9.77 2.87 3.39
CA GLN A 288 -9.14 1.55 3.33
C GLN A 288 -7.66 1.69 3.58
N THR A 289 -7.16 0.87 4.49
CA THR A 289 -5.74 0.79 4.82
C THR A 289 -5.23 -0.59 4.49
N TRP A 290 -4.11 -0.65 3.78
CA TRP A 290 -3.38 -1.87 3.48
C TRP A 290 -2.08 -1.90 4.27
N PHE A 291 -1.77 -3.04 4.86
CA PHE A 291 -0.48 -3.34 5.46
C PHE A 291 0.22 -4.42 4.64
N LEU A 292 1.48 -4.19 4.31
CA LEU A 292 2.31 -5.09 3.53
C LEU A 292 3.64 -5.33 4.26
N LYS A 293 4.06 -6.58 4.34
CA LYS A 293 5.38 -6.99 4.85
C LYS A 293 6.16 -7.69 3.74
N PHE A 294 7.41 -7.30 3.53
CA PHE A 294 8.23 -7.85 2.45
C PHE A 294 9.71 -7.90 2.80
N TRP A 295 10.44 -8.82 2.15
CA TRP A 295 11.85 -9.14 2.40
C TRP A 295 12.70 -8.92 1.15
N LYS A 296 14.02 -8.78 1.36
CA LYS A 296 15.01 -8.89 0.30
C LYS A 296 15.31 -10.37 0.07
N VAL A 297 15.47 -10.77 -1.18
CA VAL A 297 15.87 -12.15 -1.56
C VAL A 297 17.19 -12.09 -2.33
N GLU A 298 18.26 -12.63 -1.74
CA GLU A 298 19.63 -12.54 -2.29
C GLU A 298 19.98 -13.63 -3.32
N HIS A 299 19.18 -14.69 -3.41
CA HIS A 299 19.35 -15.76 -4.39
C HIS A 299 18.06 -15.93 -5.18
N ALA A 300 17.82 -15.00 -6.09
CA ALA A 300 16.72 -15.09 -7.05
C ALA A 300 17.06 -16.08 -8.16
N ASP A 301 17.42 -17.32 -7.81
CA ASP A 301 17.46 -18.42 -8.78
C ASP A 301 16.01 -18.70 -9.22
N GLY A 302 15.56 -17.92 -10.19
CA GLY A 302 14.31 -18.14 -10.91
C GLY A 302 13.08 -17.36 -10.45
N LEU A 303 13.12 -16.51 -9.42
CA LEU A 303 11.93 -15.71 -9.07
C LEU A 303 11.74 -14.52 -10.01
N THR A 304 10.65 -14.57 -10.77
CA THR A 304 10.29 -13.57 -11.77
C THR A 304 9.25 -12.58 -11.26
N MET A 305 9.03 -11.49 -12.01
CA MET A 305 7.97 -10.53 -11.72
C MET A 305 6.58 -11.16 -11.89
N ARG A 306 6.48 -12.26 -12.64
CA ARG A 306 5.28 -13.07 -12.75
C ARG A 306 5.01 -13.85 -11.46
N ASP A 307 6.03 -14.42 -10.85
CA ASP A 307 5.91 -15.10 -9.55
C ASP A 307 5.55 -14.12 -8.44
N LEU A 308 6.15 -12.93 -8.46
CA LEU A 308 5.76 -11.83 -7.57
C LEU A 308 4.27 -11.49 -7.73
N LEU A 309 3.78 -11.38 -8.97
CA LEU A 309 2.38 -11.10 -9.25
C LEU A 309 1.46 -12.18 -8.66
N ARG A 310 1.80 -13.47 -8.84
CA ARG A 310 1.06 -14.60 -8.24
C ARG A 310 1.05 -14.52 -6.72
N GLN A 311 2.21 -14.27 -6.10
CA GLN A 311 2.32 -14.18 -4.65
C GLN A 311 1.51 -13.02 -4.07
N VAL A 312 1.54 -11.83 -4.69
CA VAL A 312 0.74 -10.67 -4.26
C VAL A 312 -0.76 -11.00 -4.34
N TRP A 313 -1.18 -11.68 -5.41
CA TRP A 313 -2.56 -12.12 -5.58
C TRP A 313 -2.99 -13.13 -4.52
N ASP A 314 -2.19 -14.18 -4.31
CA ASP A 314 -2.49 -15.23 -3.32
C ASP A 314 -2.60 -14.69 -1.90
N LEU A 315 -1.70 -13.78 -1.51
CA LEU A 315 -1.78 -13.09 -0.23
C LEU A 315 -3.08 -12.29 -0.09
N ALA A 316 -3.47 -11.55 -1.14
CA ALA A 316 -4.66 -10.70 -1.11
C ALA A 316 -5.97 -11.52 -1.06
N VAL A 317 -6.05 -12.59 -1.85
CA VAL A 317 -7.23 -13.46 -1.88
C VAL A 317 -7.42 -14.15 -0.53
N ARG A 318 -6.34 -14.61 0.10
CA ARG A 318 -6.38 -15.31 1.40
C ARG A 318 -6.55 -14.38 2.61
N ALA A 319 -6.14 -13.12 2.50
CA ALA A 319 -6.27 -12.18 3.60
C ALA A 319 -7.76 -11.93 3.93
N PRO A 320 -8.15 -11.98 5.21
CA PRO A 320 -9.51 -11.67 5.61
C PRO A 320 -9.77 -10.17 5.59
N LEU A 321 -10.99 -9.77 5.22
CA LEU A 321 -11.40 -8.38 5.16
C LEU A 321 -11.90 -7.93 6.53
N THR A 322 -11.18 -7.01 7.18
CA THR A 322 -11.60 -6.44 8.46
C THR A 322 -12.32 -5.12 8.24
N PHE A 323 -13.53 -4.99 8.77
CA PHE A 323 -14.25 -3.73 8.88
C PHE A 323 -14.22 -3.22 10.32
N VAL A 324 -13.98 -1.93 10.52
CA VAL A 324 -14.06 -1.27 11.82
C VAL A 324 -15.22 -0.27 11.84
N SER A 325 -16.17 -0.51 12.75
CA SER A 325 -17.34 0.34 12.94
C SER A 325 -16.99 1.73 13.49
N LYS A 326 -17.97 2.64 13.49
CA LYS A 326 -17.81 3.99 14.06
C LYS A 326 -17.51 3.96 15.57
N GLU A 327 -17.93 2.92 16.28
CA GLU A 327 -17.66 2.68 17.71
C GLU A 327 -16.30 2.01 17.94
N GLY A 328 -15.58 1.61 16.88
CA GLY A 328 -14.31 0.89 17.01
C GLY A 328 -14.48 -0.61 17.26
N MET A 329 -15.63 -1.19 16.88
CA MET A 329 -15.84 -2.64 16.87
C MET A 329 -15.33 -3.23 15.56
N ASP A 330 -14.61 -4.34 15.64
CA ASP A 330 -14.05 -5.07 14.51
C ASP A 330 -14.97 -6.21 14.05
N VAL A 331 -15.19 -6.28 12.74
CA VAL A 331 -15.88 -7.40 12.08
C VAL A 331 -14.92 -7.95 11.04
N THR A 332 -14.51 -9.20 11.21
CA THR A 332 -13.63 -9.89 10.27
C THR A 332 -14.44 -10.81 9.38
N ILE A 333 -14.37 -10.60 8.07
CA ILE A 333 -15.07 -11.38 7.06
C ILE A 333 -14.05 -12.30 6.39
N ASN A 334 -14.21 -13.60 6.66
CA ASN A 334 -13.37 -14.65 6.10
C ASN A 334 -13.86 -15.06 4.69
N ASN A 335 -13.12 -15.97 4.06
CA ASN A 335 -13.39 -16.46 2.71
C ASN A 335 -14.45 -17.56 2.62
N GLN A 336 -15.16 -17.86 3.72
CA GLN A 336 -16.11 -18.98 3.84
C GLN A 336 -17.53 -18.49 4.10
#